data_AF-A0A939CFU6-F1
#
_entry.id   AF-A0A939CFU6-F1
#
_cell.length_a   1.000
_cell.length_b   1.000
_cell.length_c   1.000
_cell.angle_alpha   90.00
_cell.angle_beta   90.00
_cell.angle_gamma   90.00
#
_symmetry.space_group_name_H-M   'P 1'
#
loop_
_entity.id
_entity.type
_entity.pdbx_description
1 polymer ?
#
loop_
_entity_poly.entity_id
_entity_poly.type
_entity_poly.pdbx_seq_one_letter_code
_entity_poly.pdbx_strand_id
1 'polypeptide(L)'
;MASLQQQSQENTSREWNLTLSQQQIDASAKIAEARYAKGCRLVVSKKSPDKFTTLTEGKPIFDRVRNAPLPLGTVVCDAYGNTARIVKGEVVGEIAFTGNQTAIDKVVKRSKAKYSSPNL
;
A
#
# COMPACT_ATOMS: atom_id res chain seq x y z
N MET A 1 42.35 18.48 -11.51
CA MET A 1 41.12 18.83 -12.28
C MET A 1 40.24 17.61 -12.57
N ALA A 2 40.77 16.40 -12.75
CA ALA A 2 39.97 15.18 -12.95
C ALA A 2 38.96 14.88 -11.82
N SER A 3 39.30 15.20 -10.57
CA SER A 3 38.45 14.93 -9.40
C SER A 3 37.16 15.75 -9.33
N LEU A 4 37.16 16.98 -9.87
CA LEU A 4 35.97 17.84 -9.88
C LEU A 4 34.96 17.40 -10.95
N GLN A 5 35.43 16.96 -12.12
CA GLN A 5 34.57 16.36 -13.14
C GLN A 5 33.93 15.07 -12.62
N GLN A 6 34.69 14.25 -11.89
CA GLN A 6 34.21 13.00 -11.32
C GLN A 6 33.16 13.25 -10.22
N GLN A 7 33.40 14.20 -9.30
CA GLN A 7 32.40 14.63 -8.31
C GLN A 7 31.14 15.23 -8.95
N SER A 8 31.28 16.02 -10.01
CA SER A 8 30.12 16.59 -10.72
C SER A 8 29.26 15.48 -11.32
N GLN A 9 29.87 14.47 -11.95
CA GLN A 9 29.15 13.33 -12.52
C GLN A 9 28.45 12.50 -11.45
N GLU A 10 29.11 12.24 -10.32
CA GLU A 10 28.50 11.55 -9.18
C GLU A 10 27.31 12.32 -8.62
N ASN A 11 27.43 13.63 -8.41
CA ASN A 11 26.34 14.46 -7.90
C ASN A 11 25.14 14.46 -8.85
N THR A 12 25.37 14.64 -10.16
CA THR A 12 24.29 14.57 -11.16
C THR A 12 23.61 13.19 -11.18
N SER A 13 24.39 12.10 -11.07
CA SER A 13 23.81 10.75 -11.02
C SER A 13 22.96 10.52 -9.76
N ARG A 14 23.40 11.05 -8.60
CA ARG A 14 22.65 11.00 -7.35
C ARG A 14 21.37 11.83 -7.43
N GLU A 15 21.43 13.04 -7.96
CA GLU A 15 20.26 13.89 -8.18
C GLU A 15 19.25 13.23 -9.12
N TRP A 16 19.73 12.58 -10.18
CA TRP A 16 18.87 11.82 -11.09
C TRP A 16 18.17 10.66 -10.40
N ASN A 17 18.91 9.87 -9.60
CA ASN A 17 18.35 8.76 -8.83
C ASN A 17 17.33 9.22 -7.79
N LEU A 18 17.60 10.34 -7.10
CA LEU A 18 16.68 10.94 -6.14
C LEU A 18 15.39 11.39 -6.83
N THR A 19 15.51 12.05 -7.99
CA THR A 19 14.36 12.50 -8.77
C THR A 19 13.50 11.33 -9.23
N LEU A 20 14.13 10.28 -9.78
CA LEU A 20 13.43 9.07 -10.22
C LEU A 20 12.71 8.38 -9.06
N SER A 21 13.38 8.26 -7.91
CA SER A 21 12.83 7.68 -6.69
C SER A 21 11.60 8.48 -6.21
N GLN A 22 11.70 9.81 -6.17
CA GLN A 22 10.58 10.67 -5.77
C GLN A 22 9.38 10.53 -6.72
N GLN A 23 9.62 10.49 -8.02
CA GLN A 23 8.56 10.27 -9.01
C GLN A 23 7.83 8.94 -8.81
N GLN A 24 8.55 7.88 -8.46
CA GLN A 24 7.96 6.57 -8.17
C GLN A 24 7.09 6.60 -6.89
N ILE A 25 7.57 7.27 -5.84
CA ILE A 25 6.82 7.46 -4.59
C ILE A 25 5.52 8.24 -4.86
N ASP A 26 5.61 9.33 -5.60
CA ASP A 26 4.45 10.17 -5.93
C ASP A 26 3.43 9.43 -6.80
N ALA A 27 3.89 8.63 -7.77
CA ALA A 27 3.04 7.80 -8.59
C ALA A 27 2.31 6.73 -7.76
N SER A 28 3.04 6.06 -6.86
CA SER A 28 2.48 5.10 -5.91
C SER A 28 1.42 5.76 -5.01
N ALA A 29 1.73 6.93 -4.45
CA ALA A 29 0.81 7.67 -3.59
C ALA A 29 -0.49 8.01 -4.31
N LYS A 30 -0.41 8.50 -5.55
CA LYS A 30 -1.60 8.82 -6.37
C LYS A 30 -2.45 7.58 -6.65
N ILE A 31 -1.84 6.43 -6.95
CA ILE A 31 -2.55 5.18 -7.16
C ILE A 31 -3.28 4.75 -5.88
N ALA A 32 -2.59 4.80 -4.75
CA ALA A 32 -3.15 4.42 -3.45
C ALA A 32 -4.30 5.35 -3.03
N GLU A 33 -4.13 6.66 -3.15
CA GLU A 33 -5.17 7.65 -2.88
C GLU A 33 -6.40 7.46 -3.78
N ALA A 34 -6.19 7.22 -5.07
CA ALA A 34 -7.28 6.92 -5.99
C ALA A 34 -8.04 5.65 -5.60
N ARG A 35 -7.34 4.63 -5.10
CA ARG A 35 -7.95 3.38 -4.60
C ARG A 35 -8.74 3.61 -3.31
N TYR A 36 -8.24 4.40 -2.37
CA TYR A 36 -8.99 4.80 -1.17
C TYR A 36 -10.25 5.60 -1.53
N ALA A 37 -10.12 6.58 -2.43
CA ALA A 37 -11.21 7.44 -2.86
C ALA A 37 -12.33 6.67 -3.58
N LYS A 38 -11.98 5.69 -4.43
CA LYS A 38 -12.95 4.86 -5.17
C LYS A 38 -13.68 3.84 -4.29
N GLY A 39 -13.18 3.55 -3.09
CA GLY A 39 -13.76 2.56 -2.19
C GLY A 39 -13.03 1.22 -2.26
N CYS A 40 -12.02 1.07 -1.41
CA CYS A 40 -11.28 -0.18 -1.22
C CYS A 40 -11.89 -1.00 -0.07
N ARG A 41 -11.68 -2.32 -0.10
CA ARG A 41 -12.08 -3.20 1.02
C ARG A 41 -10.98 -3.20 2.09
N LEU A 42 -11.33 -2.76 3.29
CA LEU A 42 -10.40 -2.74 4.41
C LEU A 42 -10.15 -4.16 4.93
N VAL A 43 -8.87 -4.55 5.01
CA VAL A 43 -8.45 -5.88 5.45
C VAL A 43 -8.27 -5.89 6.97
N VAL A 44 -8.74 -6.96 7.60
CA VAL A 44 -8.62 -7.23 9.04
C VAL A 44 -7.95 -8.58 9.27
N SER A 45 -7.43 -8.79 10.47
CA SER A 45 -6.81 -10.06 10.85
C SER A 45 -7.83 -11.21 10.84
N LYS A 46 -7.42 -12.35 10.27
CA LYS A 46 -8.24 -13.58 10.27
C LYS A 46 -8.50 -14.11 11.69
N LYS A 47 -7.50 -14.01 12.57
CA LYS A 47 -7.59 -14.50 13.97
C LYS A 47 -8.28 -13.52 14.91
N SER A 48 -8.27 -12.23 14.57
CA SER A 48 -8.86 -11.16 15.37
C SER A 48 -9.54 -10.16 14.44
N PRO A 49 -10.78 -10.41 14.02
CA PRO A 49 -11.46 -9.60 12.99
C PRO A 49 -11.78 -8.17 13.42
N ASP A 50 -11.62 -7.87 14.70
CA ASP A 50 -11.66 -6.56 15.32
C ASP A 50 -10.33 -5.79 15.20
N LYS A 51 -9.28 -6.40 14.63
CA LYS A 51 -7.94 -5.83 14.51
C LYS A 51 -7.54 -5.63 13.05
N PHE A 52 -6.95 -4.47 12.74
CA PHE A 52 -6.33 -4.25 11.44
C PHE A 52 -5.10 -5.13 11.21
N THR A 53 -4.74 -5.32 9.94
CA THR A 53 -3.56 -6.08 9.55
C THR A 53 -2.86 -5.43 8.36
N THR A 54 -1.60 -5.81 8.22
CA THR A 54 -0.73 -5.67 7.04
C THR A 54 -1.33 -6.12 5.71
N LEU A 55 -1.25 -5.36 4.60
CA LEU A 55 -1.19 -6.00 3.28
C LEU A 55 0.23 -6.53 3.06
N THR A 56 0.34 -7.78 2.63
CA THR A 56 1.63 -8.40 2.30
C THR A 56 1.54 -9.01 0.92
N GLU A 57 2.49 -8.67 0.05
CA GLU A 57 2.52 -9.17 -1.32
C GLU A 57 2.60 -10.71 -1.34
N GLY A 58 1.89 -11.32 -2.30
CA GLY A 58 1.88 -12.77 -2.45
C GLY A 58 1.12 -13.53 -1.35
N LYS A 59 0.51 -12.83 -0.37
CA LYS A 59 -0.38 -13.46 0.61
C LYS A 59 -1.84 -13.42 0.14
N PRO A 60 -2.63 -14.46 0.43
CA PRO A 60 -4.04 -14.49 0.08
C PRO A 60 -4.88 -13.63 1.03
N ILE A 61 -5.93 -13.00 0.49
CA ILE A 61 -6.93 -12.26 1.28
C ILE A 61 -8.29 -12.93 1.14
N PHE A 62 -8.94 -13.13 2.28
CA PHE A 62 -10.23 -13.81 2.37
C PHE A 62 -11.34 -12.84 2.78
N ASP A 63 -12.53 -13.06 2.21
CA ASP A 63 -13.78 -12.50 2.67
C ASP A 63 -14.12 -13.11 4.05
N ARG A 64 -14.25 -12.25 5.06
CA ARG A 64 -14.56 -12.65 6.44
C ARG A 64 -15.89 -13.41 6.58
N VAL A 65 -16.91 -13.04 5.80
CA VAL A 65 -18.26 -13.60 5.93
C VAL A 65 -18.33 -14.96 5.27
N ARG A 66 -17.76 -15.07 4.07
CA ARG A 66 -17.81 -16.28 3.25
C ARG A 66 -16.67 -17.24 3.52
N ASN A 67 -15.64 -16.81 4.28
CA ASN A 67 -14.35 -17.49 4.44
C ASN A 67 -13.79 -17.99 3.10
N ALA A 68 -14.03 -17.18 2.06
CA ALA A 68 -13.73 -17.49 0.68
C ALA A 68 -12.79 -16.41 0.15
N PRO A 69 -11.91 -16.75 -0.80
CA PRO A 69 -10.98 -15.80 -1.37
C PRO A 69 -11.69 -14.65 -2.09
N LEU A 70 -11.04 -13.49 -2.11
CA LEU A 70 -11.58 -12.34 -2.83
C LEU A 70 -11.46 -12.55 -4.35
N PRO A 71 -12.46 -12.10 -5.14
CA PRO A 71 -12.40 -12.17 -6.60
C PRO A 71 -11.20 -11.43 -7.18
N LEU A 72 -10.70 -11.89 -8.31
CA LEU A 72 -9.69 -11.19 -9.10
C LEU A 72 -10.14 -9.75 -9.43
N GLY A 73 -9.18 -8.83 -9.45
CA GLY A 73 -9.42 -7.42 -9.70
C GLY A 73 -9.90 -6.63 -8.47
N THR A 74 -10.26 -7.29 -7.37
CA THR A 74 -10.70 -6.63 -6.14
C THR A 74 -9.59 -5.73 -5.59
N VAL A 75 -9.96 -4.49 -5.24
CA VAL A 75 -9.05 -3.54 -4.59
C VAL A 75 -9.21 -3.64 -3.08
N VAL A 76 -8.10 -3.88 -2.40
CA VAL A 76 -8.01 -3.98 -0.94
C VAL A 76 -7.12 -2.88 -0.39
N CYS A 77 -7.35 -2.51 0.86
CA CYS A 77 -6.54 -1.54 1.58
C CYS A 77 -6.37 -1.94 3.04
N ASP A 78 -5.31 -1.45 3.66
CA ASP A 78 -5.12 -1.56 5.11
C ASP A 78 -5.35 -0.21 5.81
N ALA A 79 -5.23 -0.23 7.14
CA ALA A 79 -5.31 0.95 7.98
C ALA A 79 -3.97 1.72 8.08
N TYR A 80 -2.97 1.32 7.29
CA TYR A 80 -1.61 1.88 7.35
C TYR A 80 -1.24 2.68 6.10
N GLY A 81 -2.09 2.69 5.07
CA GLY A 81 -1.86 3.45 3.83
C GLY A 81 -1.50 2.58 2.63
N ASN A 82 -1.42 1.26 2.80
CA ASN A 82 -1.20 0.36 1.68
C ASN A 82 -2.51 0.00 1.01
N THR A 83 -2.43 -0.09 -0.30
CA THR A 83 -3.50 -0.57 -1.17
C THR A 83 -2.95 -1.60 -2.13
N ALA A 84 -3.79 -2.50 -2.60
CA ALA A 84 -3.39 -3.51 -3.55
C ALA A 84 -4.56 -4.00 -4.38
N ARG A 85 -4.24 -4.75 -5.43
CA ARG A 85 -5.22 -5.45 -6.27
C ARG A 85 -4.97 -6.95 -6.18
N ILE A 86 -6.05 -7.73 -6.19
CA ILE A 86 -5.96 -9.19 -6.32
C ILE A 86 -5.70 -9.51 -7.79
N VAL A 87 -4.49 -9.95 -8.15
CA VAL A 87 -4.06 -10.07 -9.56
C VAL A 87 -3.99 -11.51 -10.08
N LYS A 88 -3.71 -12.51 -9.21
CA LYS A 88 -3.66 -13.93 -9.61
C LYS A 88 -3.84 -14.83 -8.38
N GLY A 89 -4.58 -15.93 -8.52
CA GLY A 89 -4.65 -16.98 -7.48
C GLY A 89 -4.94 -16.45 -6.07
N GLU A 90 -5.80 -15.42 -5.96
CA GLU A 90 -6.28 -14.88 -4.67
C GLU A 90 -5.25 -14.07 -3.88
N VAL A 91 -4.05 -13.85 -4.44
CA VAL A 91 -2.97 -13.11 -3.77
C VAL A 91 -2.93 -11.62 -4.11
N VAL A 92 -2.44 -10.87 -3.14
CA VAL A 92 -2.16 -9.43 -3.22
C VAL A 92 -1.01 -9.17 -4.21
N GLY A 93 -1.24 -8.24 -5.15
CA GLY A 93 -0.21 -7.66 -6.01
C GLY A 93 -0.51 -6.19 -6.33
N GLU A 94 0.33 -5.57 -7.16
CA GLU A 94 0.25 -4.13 -7.48
C GLU A 94 0.13 -3.26 -6.21
N ILE A 95 0.98 -3.50 -5.21
CA ILE A 95 0.95 -2.73 -3.97
C ILE A 95 1.30 -1.28 -4.28
N ALA A 96 0.53 -0.37 -3.69
CA ALA A 96 0.79 1.06 -3.73
C ALA A 96 0.53 1.64 -2.33
N PHE A 97 1.41 2.52 -1.90
CA PHE A 97 1.37 3.16 -0.59
C PHE A 97 1.11 4.66 -0.72
N THR A 98 0.33 5.22 0.22
CA THR A 98 0.18 6.66 0.45
C THR A 98 0.38 6.99 1.93
N GLY A 99 1.03 8.12 2.20
CA GLY A 99 1.13 8.71 3.55
C GLY A 99 -0.06 9.62 3.91
N ASN A 100 -1.08 9.70 3.06
CA ASN A 100 -2.22 10.60 3.24
C ASN A 100 -3.21 10.09 4.30
N GLN A 101 -2.97 10.50 5.55
CA GLN A 101 -3.79 10.09 6.70
C GLN A 101 -5.28 10.46 6.56
N THR A 102 -5.60 11.55 5.85
CA THR A 102 -7.00 11.95 5.66
C THR A 102 -7.77 10.95 4.79
N ALA A 103 -7.11 10.37 3.78
CA ALA A 103 -7.71 9.33 2.95
C ALA A 103 -7.91 8.02 3.73
N ILE A 104 -6.92 7.65 4.55
CA ILE A 104 -6.92 6.44 5.38
C ILE A 104 -8.02 6.53 6.44
N ASP A 105 -8.05 7.63 7.20
CA ASP A 105 -9.00 7.85 8.29
C ASP A 105 -10.45 7.79 7.83
N LYS A 106 -10.75 8.28 6.62
CA LYS A 106 -12.11 8.20 6.05
C LYS A 106 -12.57 6.76 5.88
N VAL A 107 -11.67 5.85 5.50
CA VAL A 107 -12.00 4.42 5.33
C VAL A 107 -11.98 3.69 6.67
N VAL A 108 -11.02 3.99 7.53
CA VAL A 108 -10.92 3.41 8.88
C VAL A 108 -12.16 3.76 9.71
N LYS A 109 -12.61 5.02 9.71
CA LYS A 109 -13.85 5.45 10.42
C LYS A 109 -15.12 4.79 9.90
N ARG A 110 -15.15 4.37 8.63
CA ARG A 110 -16.27 3.58 8.08
C ARG A 110 -16.23 2.14 8.55
N SER A 111 -15.07 1.65 8.98
CA SER A 111 -14.92 0.32 9.54
C SER A 111 -15.20 0.32 11.04
N LYS A 112 -15.75 -0.79 11.56
CA LYS A 112 -15.95 -0.99 13.01
C LYS A 112 -14.73 -1.62 13.71
N ALA A 113 -13.60 -1.77 13.01
CA ALA A 113 -12.42 -2.45 13.53
C ALA A 113 -11.46 -1.46 14.22
N LYS A 114 -10.65 -1.97 15.16
CA LYS A 114 -9.70 -1.24 15.98
C LYS A 114 -8.28 -1.45 15.46
N TYR A 115 -7.44 -0.45 15.68
CA TYR A 115 -6.02 -0.53 15.36
C TYR A 115 -5.31 -1.57 16.23
N SER A 116 -4.52 -2.43 15.58
CA SER A 116 -3.59 -3.33 16.27
C SER A 116 -2.32 -3.40 15.45
N SER A 117 -1.21 -2.91 15.98
CA SER A 117 0.10 -3.16 15.38
C SER A 117 0.30 -4.67 15.19
N PRO A 118 0.84 -5.13 14.04
CA PRO A 118 1.40 -6.46 13.98
C PRO A 118 2.53 -6.52 15.01
N ASN A 119 2.44 -7.45 15.96
CA ASN A 119 3.41 -7.59 17.04
C ASN A 119 4.84 -7.61 16.47
N LEU A 120 5.70 -6.76 17.03
CA LEU A 120 7.17 -6.84 16.94
C LEU A 120 7.66 -8.16 17.56
#